data_AF-A0A060CB79-F1
#
_entry.id   AF-A0A060CB79-F1
#
_cell.length_a   1.000
_cell.length_b   1.000
_cell.length_c   1.000
_cell.angle_alpha   90.00
_cell.angle_beta   90.00
_cell.angle_gamma   90.00
#
_symmetry.space_group_name_H-M   'P 1'
#
loop_
_entity.id
_entity.type
_entity.pdbx_description
1 polymer ?
#
loop_
_entity_poly.entity_id
_entity_poly.type
_entity_poly.pdbx_seq_one_letter_code
_entity_poly.pdbx_strand_id
1 'polypeptide(L)'
;KADYKFMLDFHYSDTWADPGKQFMPSRWLNTEVASLPDSVYQYTKNSLQVLVKTGVCPDLIQIGNEITNGMMWPVAKVEPLGSDNWDFLVKLLDSGIKACREICPKAKLIVHTERAGEWDKTKAYYNHLRQLDYDIIGLSYYPMWHKAVGVL
;
A
#
# COMPACT_ATOMS: atom_id res chain seq x y z
N LYS A 1 7.43 -27.95 2.22
CA LYS A 1 7.26 -26.53 2.60
C LYS A 1 8.19 -26.26 3.78
N ALA A 2 8.74 -25.05 3.92
CA ALA A 2 9.74 -24.71 4.93
C ALA A 2 9.17 -24.00 6.18
N ASP A 3 7.84 -23.94 6.29
CA ASP A 3 7.07 -23.39 7.44
C ASP A 3 7.41 -21.95 7.88
N TYR A 4 7.94 -21.14 6.96
CA TYR A 4 8.11 -19.71 7.18
C TYR A 4 6.79 -18.96 7.15
N LYS A 5 6.77 -17.84 7.88
CA LYS A 5 5.75 -16.80 7.73
C LYS A 5 5.89 -16.13 6.38
N PHE A 6 4.77 -15.76 5.79
CA PHE A 6 4.71 -15.17 4.44
C PHE A 6 4.09 -13.79 4.48
N MET A 7 4.82 -12.81 3.94
CA MET A 7 4.31 -11.47 3.66
C MET A 7 4.19 -11.28 2.16
N LEU A 8 3.00 -10.89 1.70
CA LEU A 8 2.75 -10.50 0.32
C LEU A 8 2.73 -8.98 0.21
N ASP A 9 3.49 -8.43 -0.74
CA ASP A 9 3.53 -7.00 -1.01
C ASP A 9 2.91 -6.68 -2.37
N PHE A 10 1.81 -5.93 -2.37
CA PHE A 10 1.21 -5.43 -3.59
C PHE A 10 1.77 -4.05 -3.94
N HIS A 11 2.59 -4.02 -4.99
CA HIS A 11 3.11 -2.76 -5.54
C HIS A 11 2.05 -1.92 -6.26
N TYR A 12 1.01 -2.56 -6.80
CA TYR A 12 0.05 -1.93 -7.73
C TYR A 12 0.74 -1.20 -8.90
N SER A 13 1.78 -1.84 -9.45
CA SER A 13 2.52 -1.39 -10.62
C SER A 13 3.04 -2.61 -11.41
N ASP A 14 3.27 -2.45 -12.71
CA ASP A 14 3.89 -3.48 -13.56
C ASP A 14 5.42 -3.59 -13.33
N THR A 15 5.98 -2.67 -12.54
CA THR A 15 7.41 -2.60 -12.22
C THR A 15 7.61 -2.17 -10.77
N TRP A 16 8.84 -1.79 -10.40
CA TRP A 16 9.15 -1.28 -9.08
C TRP A 16 8.28 -0.08 -8.72
N ALA A 17 7.56 -0.19 -7.60
CA ALA A 17 6.92 0.92 -6.93
C ALA A 17 7.88 1.41 -5.83
N ASP A 18 8.32 2.65 -5.95
CA ASP A 18 9.25 3.31 -5.05
C ASP A 18 8.82 4.79 -4.89
N PRO A 19 9.44 5.58 -3.99
CA PRO A 19 8.99 6.94 -3.69
C PRO A 19 9.10 7.89 -4.89
N GLY A 20 9.95 7.56 -5.87
CA GLY A 20 10.11 8.30 -7.12
C GLY A 20 9.32 7.72 -8.29
N LYS A 21 8.75 6.51 -8.16
CA LYS A 21 8.08 5.77 -9.22
C LYS A 21 6.85 5.04 -8.70
N GLN A 22 5.67 5.56 -9.03
CA GLN A 22 4.40 4.95 -8.68
C GLN A 22 3.54 4.79 -9.94
N PHE A 23 4.07 4.09 -10.95
CA PHE A 23 3.42 3.99 -12.25
C PHE A 23 2.17 3.12 -12.17
N MET A 24 1.06 3.64 -12.72
CA MET A 24 -0.15 2.85 -12.90
C MET A 24 0.12 1.64 -13.81
N PRO A 25 -0.42 0.44 -13.49
CA PRO A 25 -0.35 -0.71 -14.39
C PRO A 25 -0.91 -0.37 -15.76
N SER A 26 -0.26 -0.87 -16.81
CA SER A 26 -0.63 -0.63 -18.21
C SER A 26 -2.09 -0.98 -18.51
N ARG A 27 -2.60 -2.03 -17.85
CA ARG A 27 -4.00 -2.48 -17.96
C ARG A 27 -5.02 -1.43 -17.51
N TRP A 28 -4.64 -0.51 -16.63
CA TRP A 28 -5.56 0.47 -16.01
C TRP A 28 -5.46 1.87 -16.61
N LEU A 29 -4.50 2.12 -17.52
CA LEU A 29 -4.27 3.44 -18.13
C LEU A 29 -5.50 3.97 -18.90
N ASN A 30 -6.31 3.07 -19.46
CA ASN A 30 -7.53 3.42 -20.21
C ASN A 30 -8.81 3.19 -19.40
N THR A 31 -8.69 2.89 -18.10
CA THR A 31 -9.83 2.74 -17.19
C THR A 31 -10.27 4.12 -16.71
N GLU A 32 -11.58 4.35 -16.61
CA GLU A 32 -12.09 5.57 -15.97
C GLU A 32 -11.55 5.68 -14.54
N VAL A 33 -11.06 6.86 -14.16
CA VAL A 33 -10.45 7.07 -12.84
C VAL A 33 -11.38 6.62 -11.71
N ALA A 34 -12.68 6.88 -11.82
CA ALA A 34 -13.68 6.47 -10.84
C ALA A 34 -13.77 4.94 -10.63
N SER A 35 -13.31 4.14 -11.60
CA SER A 35 -13.33 2.68 -11.59
C SER A 35 -12.03 2.05 -11.07
N LEU A 36 -10.98 2.86 -10.81
CA LEU A 36 -9.71 2.34 -10.27
C LEU A 36 -9.85 1.69 -8.88
N PRO A 37 -10.69 2.18 -7.94
CA PRO A 37 -10.92 1.47 -6.69
C PRO A 37 -11.49 0.06 -6.89
N ASP A 38 -12.38 -0.16 -7.87
CA ASP A 38 -12.84 -1.51 -8.21
C ASP A 38 -11.71 -2.34 -8.82
N SER A 39 -10.89 -1.75 -9.69
CA SER A 39 -9.73 -2.42 -10.28
C SER A 39 -8.74 -2.92 -9.22
N VAL A 40 -8.45 -2.10 -8.19
CA VAL A 40 -7.61 -2.49 -7.04
C VAL A 40 -8.25 -3.64 -6.26
N TYR A 41 -9.55 -3.53 -5.95
CA TYR A 41 -10.27 -4.58 -5.23
C TYR A 41 -10.24 -5.91 -5.99
N GLN A 42 -10.58 -5.92 -7.29
CA GLN A 42 -10.63 -7.12 -8.11
C GLN A 42 -9.24 -7.76 -8.25
N TYR A 43 -8.20 -6.97 -8.52
CA TYR A 43 -6.85 -7.49 -8.66
C TYR A 43 -6.33 -8.12 -7.35
N THR A 44 -6.55 -7.44 -6.23
CA THR A 44 -6.16 -7.92 -4.90
C THR A 44 -6.89 -9.21 -4.56
N LYS A 45 -8.23 -9.22 -4.72
CA LYS A 45 -9.09 -10.37 -4.45
C LYS A 45 -8.70 -11.58 -5.30
N ASN A 46 -8.54 -11.40 -6.61
CA ASN A 46 -8.20 -12.49 -7.52
C ASN A 46 -6.82 -13.08 -7.20
N SER A 47 -5.83 -12.24 -6.92
CA SER A 47 -4.48 -12.68 -6.55
C SER A 47 -4.49 -13.51 -5.27
N LEU A 48 -5.16 -13.01 -4.23
CA LEU A 48 -5.29 -13.73 -2.95
C LEU A 48 -6.09 -15.03 -3.10
N GLN A 49 -7.15 -15.04 -3.91
CA GLN A 49 -7.94 -16.25 -4.16
C GLN A 49 -7.10 -17.35 -4.81
N VAL A 50 -6.25 -17.00 -5.78
CA VAL A 50 -5.34 -17.97 -6.40
C VAL A 50 -4.39 -18.55 -5.36
N LEU A 51 -3.75 -17.69 -4.54
CA LEU A 51 -2.84 -18.14 -3.48
C LEU A 51 -3.54 -19.06 -2.47
N VAL A 52 -4.69 -18.64 -1.92
CA VAL A 52 -5.44 -19.39 -0.92
C VAL A 52 -5.91 -20.74 -1.47
N LYS A 53 -6.37 -20.80 -2.73
CA LYS A 53 -6.75 -22.06 -3.40
C LYS A 53 -5.60 -23.07 -3.50
N THR A 54 -4.36 -22.59 -3.56
CA THR A 54 -3.16 -23.43 -3.55
C THR A 54 -2.62 -23.76 -2.14
N GLY A 55 -3.37 -23.39 -1.10
CA GLY A 55 -2.99 -23.61 0.29
C GLY A 55 -1.84 -22.70 0.75
N VAL A 56 -1.76 -21.48 0.19
CA VAL A 56 -0.84 -20.42 0.60
C VAL A 56 -1.66 -19.20 0.99
N CYS A 57 -1.86 -18.97 2.28
CA CYS A 57 -2.50 -17.77 2.79
C CYS A 57 -1.43 -16.86 3.43
N PRO A 58 -1.28 -15.60 3.02
CA PRO A 58 -0.33 -14.69 3.65
C PRO A 58 -0.64 -14.47 5.14
N ASP A 59 0.40 -14.33 5.96
CA ASP A 59 0.29 -13.88 7.35
C ASP A 59 0.22 -12.35 7.43
N LEU A 60 0.90 -11.67 6.50
CA LEU A 60 0.99 -10.22 6.38
C LEU A 60 0.71 -9.83 4.92
N ILE A 61 -0.01 -8.72 4.72
CA ILE A 61 -0.25 -8.17 3.38
C ILE A 61 0.02 -6.67 3.40
N GLN A 62 0.93 -6.22 2.54
CA GLN A 62 1.22 -4.81 2.33
C GLN A 62 0.43 -4.29 1.13
N ILE A 63 -0.24 -3.15 1.33
CA ILE A 63 -1.17 -2.54 0.37
C ILE A 63 -0.51 -1.27 -0.16
N GLY A 64 0.25 -1.41 -1.23
CA GLY A 64 1.14 -0.38 -1.77
C GLY A 64 2.53 -0.44 -1.13
N ASN A 65 3.58 -0.26 -1.95
CA ASN A 65 4.96 -0.21 -1.49
C ASN A 65 5.52 1.22 -1.51
N GLU A 66 6.10 1.66 -0.38
CA GLU A 66 6.74 2.96 -0.18
C GLU A 66 5.90 4.13 -0.74
N ILE A 67 4.63 4.15 -0.34
CA ILE A 67 3.61 5.04 -0.92
C ILE A 67 3.56 6.41 -0.25
N THR A 68 4.69 6.92 0.26
CA THR A 68 4.75 8.23 0.94
C THR A 68 4.20 9.36 0.07
N ASN A 69 4.42 9.26 -1.25
CA ASN A 69 3.96 10.20 -2.25
C ASN A 69 2.69 9.71 -2.99
N GLY A 70 1.98 8.75 -2.39
CA GLY A 70 0.80 8.09 -2.94
C GLY A 70 1.13 6.94 -3.88
N MET A 71 0.16 6.52 -4.69
CA MET A 71 0.33 5.44 -5.67
C MET A 71 -0.38 5.76 -6.99
N MET A 72 -0.19 4.95 -8.04
CA MET A 72 -0.85 5.11 -9.34
C MET A 72 -0.87 6.56 -9.86
N TRP A 73 0.31 7.14 -10.03
CA TRP A 73 0.42 8.52 -10.49
C TRP A 73 -0.07 8.69 -11.93
N PRO A 74 -0.65 9.87 -12.26
CA PRO A 74 -0.77 11.05 -11.40
C PRO A 74 -2.01 11.06 -10.50
N VAL A 75 -2.96 10.14 -10.67
CA VAL A 75 -4.33 10.28 -10.12
C VAL A 75 -4.42 10.17 -8.60
N ALA A 76 -3.53 9.40 -7.97
CA ALA A 76 -3.43 9.32 -6.51
C ALA A 76 -2.03 9.72 -6.01
N LYS A 77 -1.39 10.66 -6.72
CA LYS A 77 -0.17 11.31 -6.24
C LYS A 77 -0.51 12.28 -5.11
N VAL A 78 0.13 12.13 -3.95
CA VAL A 78 -0.06 13.00 -2.80
C VAL A 78 1.28 13.59 -2.34
N GLU A 79 1.20 14.59 -1.47
CA GLU A 79 2.32 15.03 -0.64
C GLU A 79 1.89 14.89 0.83
N PRO A 80 2.69 14.27 1.73
CA PRO A 80 2.34 14.08 3.14
C PRO A 80 1.78 15.30 3.88
N LEU A 81 2.28 16.50 3.56
CA LEU A 81 1.86 17.76 4.18
C LEU A 81 0.84 18.56 3.34
N GLY A 82 0.48 18.04 2.16
CA GLY A 82 -0.49 18.66 1.26
C GLY A 82 -1.91 18.11 1.45
N SER A 83 -2.86 18.66 0.69
CA SER A 83 -4.29 18.28 0.74
C SER A 83 -4.78 17.53 -0.50
N ASP A 84 -3.99 17.52 -1.58
CA ASP A 84 -4.46 17.04 -2.88
C ASP A 84 -4.52 15.51 -2.95
N ASN A 85 -5.53 14.99 -3.66
CA ASN A 85 -5.74 13.57 -4.00
C ASN A 85 -5.86 12.56 -2.84
N TRP A 86 -5.77 13.00 -1.58
CA TRP A 86 -5.87 12.14 -0.40
C TRP A 86 -7.16 11.31 -0.35
N ASP A 87 -8.31 11.93 -0.62
CA ASP A 87 -9.60 11.23 -0.64
C ASP A 87 -9.59 10.08 -1.65
N PHE A 88 -8.91 10.26 -2.77
CA PHE A 88 -8.81 9.24 -3.80
C PHE A 88 -7.81 8.14 -3.42
N LEU A 89 -6.65 8.49 -2.86
CA LEU A 89 -5.71 7.52 -2.30
C LEU A 89 -6.38 6.65 -1.21
N VAL A 90 -7.13 7.27 -0.29
CA VAL A 90 -7.89 6.56 0.76
C VAL A 90 -8.89 5.58 0.16
N LYS A 91 -9.64 5.97 -0.88
CA LYS A 91 -10.57 5.06 -1.58
C LYS A 91 -9.88 3.85 -2.19
N LEU A 92 -8.70 4.05 -2.80
CA LEU A 92 -7.93 2.97 -3.40
C LEU A 92 -7.41 1.99 -2.34
N LEU A 93 -6.86 2.51 -1.24
CA LEU A 93 -6.37 1.71 -0.13
C LEU A 93 -7.51 0.94 0.57
N ASP A 94 -8.64 1.60 0.81
CA ASP A 94 -9.85 0.98 1.38
C ASP A 94 -10.35 -0.19 0.52
N SER A 95 -10.34 -0.04 -0.81
CA SER A 95 -10.66 -1.12 -1.75
C SER A 95 -9.70 -2.32 -1.61
N GLY A 96 -8.39 -2.07 -1.52
CA GLY A 96 -7.40 -3.12 -1.29
C GLY A 96 -7.59 -3.82 0.06
N ILE A 97 -7.83 -3.04 1.12
CA ILE A 97 -8.11 -3.53 2.48
C ILE A 97 -9.34 -4.44 2.49
N LYS A 98 -10.44 -3.99 1.88
CA LYS A 98 -11.68 -4.79 1.75
C LYS A 98 -11.45 -6.15 1.11
N ALA A 99 -10.72 -6.18 -0.02
CA ALA A 99 -10.36 -7.44 -0.68
C ALA A 99 -9.51 -8.35 0.22
N CYS A 100 -8.53 -7.78 0.93
CA CYS A 100 -7.70 -8.54 1.86
C CYS A 100 -8.50 -9.11 3.03
N ARG A 101 -9.36 -8.31 3.65
CA ARG A 101 -10.23 -8.75 4.76
C ARG A 101 -11.19 -9.85 4.31
N GLU A 102 -11.71 -9.78 3.09
CA GLU A 102 -12.62 -10.80 2.56
C GLU A 102 -11.93 -12.15 2.33
N ILE A 103 -10.74 -12.17 1.72
CA ILE A 103 -10.08 -13.42 1.30
C ILE A 103 -9.13 -13.97 2.37
N CYS A 104 -8.47 -13.09 3.11
CA CYS A 104 -7.47 -13.42 4.13
C CYS A 104 -7.80 -12.70 5.44
N PRO A 105 -8.94 -12.99 6.11
CA PRO A 105 -9.41 -12.25 7.28
C PRO A 105 -8.47 -12.31 8.50
N LYS A 106 -7.53 -13.27 8.52
CA LYS A 106 -6.53 -13.43 9.58
C LYS A 106 -5.21 -12.70 9.28
N ALA A 107 -4.98 -12.28 8.04
CA ALA A 107 -3.76 -11.58 7.66
C ALA A 107 -3.73 -10.19 8.31
N LYS A 108 -2.54 -9.79 8.73
CA LYS A 108 -2.28 -8.44 9.23
C LYS A 108 -1.96 -7.50 8.07
N LEU A 109 -2.68 -6.38 7.98
CA LEU A 109 -2.56 -5.45 6.86
C LEU A 109 -1.57 -4.34 7.18
N ILE A 110 -0.67 -4.06 6.24
CA ILE A 110 0.42 -3.09 6.37
C ILE A 110 0.20 -1.96 5.36
N VAL A 111 0.36 -0.72 5.84
CA VAL A 111 0.56 0.45 4.97
C VAL A 111 1.99 0.97 5.17
N HIS A 112 2.74 1.04 4.08
CA HIS A 112 4.20 1.19 4.11
C HIS A 112 4.70 2.52 3.51
N THR A 113 5.58 3.21 4.21
CA THR A 113 6.29 4.43 3.77
C THR A 113 7.80 4.33 4.02
N GLU A 114 8.64 5.01 3.24
CA GLU A 114 10.10 4.94 3.37
C GLU A 114 10.73 5.99 4.28
N ARG A 115 10.01 7.07 4.62
CA ARG A 115 10.61 8.25 5.28
C ARG A 115 10.63 8.19 6.80
N ALA A 116 11.09 7.08 7.37
CA ALA A 116 11.10 6.86 8.83
C ALA A 116 11.79 8.00 9.64
N GLY A 117 12.75 8.72 9.04
CA GLY A 117 13.47 9.83 9.67
C GLY A 117 12.77 11.21 9.57
N GLU A 118 11.68 11.35 8.83
CA GLU A 118 10.94 12.62 8.67
C GLU A 118 9.61 12.57 9.43
N TRP A 119 9.67 12.66 10.77
CA TRP A 119 8.53 12.43 11.66
C TRP A 119 7.27 13.23 11.31
N ASP A 120 7.39 14.52 10.98
CA ASP A 120 6.22 15.35 10.66
C ASP A 120 5.48 14.83 9.42
N LYS A 121 6.21 14.39 8.40
CA LYS A 121 5.62 13.78 7.20
C LYS A 121 5.02 12.42 7.49
N THR A 122 5.74 11.56 8.20
CA THR A 122 5.23 10.22 8.58
C THR A 122 3.94 10.36 9.39
N LYS A 123 3.94 11.22 10.41
CA LYS A 123 2.77 11.47 11.26
C LYS A 123 1.61 12.06 10.46
N ALA A 124 1.85 13.05 9.61
CA ALA A 124 0.81 13.63 8.77
C ALA A 124 0.21 12.58 7.82
N TYR A 125 1.07 11.78 7.17
CA TYR A 125 0.66 10.72 6.26
C TYR A 125 -0.30 9.74 6.93
N TYR A 126 0.08 9.18 8.09
CA TYR A 126 -0.78 8.21 8.78
C TYR A 126 -2.01 8.85 9.45
N ASN A 127 -1.99 10.16 9.75
CA ASN A 127 -3.20 10.88 10.18
C ASN A 127 -4.25 10.97 9.08
N HIS A 128 -3.86 11.13 7.81
CA HIS A 128 -4.80 11.06 6.68
C HIS A 128 -5.45 9.66 6.58
N LEU A 129 -4.72 8.62 6.97
CA LEU A 129 -5.16 7.23 6.86
C LEU A 129 -5.83 6.68 8.12
N ARG A 130 -6.02 7.49 9.17
CA ARG A 130 -6.48 7.06 10.51
C ARG A 130 -7.85 6.35 10.57
N GLN A 131 -8.62 6.37 9.49
CA GLN A 131 -9.94 5.72 9.41
C GLN A 131 -9.89 4.40 8.63
N LEU A 132 -8.78 4.07 7.99
CA LEU A 132 -8.60 2.82 7.27
C LEU A 132 -8.37 1.66 8.25
N ASP A 133 -8.97 0.51 7.97
CA ASP A 133 -8.84 -0.72 8.75
C ASP A 133 -7.56 -1.50 8.38
N TYR A 134 -6.39 -0.91 8.63
CA TYR A 134 -5.11 -1.59 8.55
C TYR A 134 -4.52 -1.82 9.95
N ASP A 135 -3.65 -2.82 10.08
CA ASP A 135 -3.16 -3.27 11.39
C ASP A 135 -1.80 -2.67 11.75
N ILE A 136 -0.94 -2.40 10.76
CA ILE A 136 0.50 -2.14 10.96
C ILE A 136 0.96 -0.96 10.10
N ILE A 137 1.69 -0.04 10.74
CA ILE A 137 2.52 0.96 10.05
C ILE A 137 3.85 0.29 9.67
N GLY A 138 4.13 0.17 8.38
CA GLY A 138 5.42 -0.28 7.85
C GLY A 138 6.33 0.90 7.56
N LEU A 139 7.62 0.79 7.89
CA LEU A 139 8.62 1.84 7.63
C LEU A 139 9.91 1.25 7.05
N SER A 140 10.34 1.72 5.88
CA SER A 140 11.72 1.46 5.42
C SER A 140 12.71 2.31 6.18
N TYR A 141 13.84 1.71 6.53
CA TYR A 141 14.99 2.42 7.09
C TYR A 141 16.28 1.97 6.41
N TYR A 142 16.81 2.84 5.55
CA TYR A 142 18.11 2.66 4.93
C TYR A 142 19.09 3.68 5.54
N PRO A 143 20.01 3.27 6.43
CA PRO A 143 20.83 4.22 7.22
C PRO A 143 21.75 5.10 6.36
N MET A 144 22.07 4.66 5.14
CA MET A 144 22.86 5.46 4.19
C MET A 144 22.09 6.64 3.59
N TRP A 145 20.76 6.56 3.57
CA TRP A 145 19.88 7.50 2.85
C TRP A 145 18.92 8.24 3.76
N HIS A 146 18.44 7.56 4.80
CA HIS A 146 17.48 8.10 5.75
C HIS A 146 18.28 8.69 6.91
N LYS A 147 18.08 9.98 7.19
CA LYS A 147 18.62 10.63 8.40
C LYS A 147 18.36 9.73 9.61
N ALA A 148 19.24 9.77 10.61
CA ALA A 148 19.08 9.00 11.82
C ALA A 148 17.63 9.14 12.36
N VAL A 149 16.97 8.01 12.61
CA VAL A 149 15.71 8.01 13.35
C VAL A 149 16.07 8.46 14.75
N GLY A 150 15.59 9.63 15.17
CA GLY A 150 15.89 10.17 16.49
C GLY A 150 15.51 9.14 17.54
N VAL A 151 16.48 8.71 18.34
CA VAL A 151 16.20 7.94 19.55
C VAL A 151 15.64 8.92 20.58
N LEU A 152 14.46 8.62 21.12
CA LEU A 152 13.88 9.34 22.26
C LEU A 152 14.81 9.24 23.48
#